data_AF-A0AB34GF14-F1
#
_entry.id   AF-A0AB34GF14-F1
#
_cell.length_a   1.000
_cell.length_b   1.000
_cell.length_c   1.000
_cell.angle_alpha   90.00
_cell.angle_beta   90.00
_cell.angle_gamma   90.00
#
_symmetry.space_group_name_H-M   'P 1'
#
loop_
_entity.id
_entity.type
_entity.pdbx_description
1 polymer ?
#
loop_
_entity_poly.entity_id
_entity_poly.type
_entity_poly.pdbx_seq_one_letter_code
_entity_poly.pdbx_strand_id
1 'polypeptide(L)'
;MTQGTCHHHLMLQQIFNLFATEDSRAAWNNTLLDKLLSSLHLRLHRLEQLKKDNLDCRDLGLAAREYFHGIHVYLKAKEYSPCAWEVVRVEIERCLSLM
;
A
#
# COMPACT_ATOMS: atom_id res chain seq x y z
N MET A 1 -2.61 9.91 21.80
CA MET A 1 -2.82 8.56 21.25
C MET A 1 -3.15 8.71 19.77
N THR A 2 -2.49 8.10 18.78
CA THR A 2 -1.05 7.92 18.54
C THR A 2 -0.89 8.13 17.03
N GLN A 3 -0.10 9.12 16.61
CA GLN A 3 0.23 9.46 15.22
C GLN A 3 0.60 8.21 14.36
N GLY A 4 1.17 7.19 15.01
CA GLY A 4 1.46 5.87 14.43
C GLY A 4 0.24 5.18 13.80
N THR A 5 -0.92 5.09 14.47
CA THR A 5 -2.10 4.37 13.95
C THR A 5 -2.57 4.94 12.61
N CYS A 6 -2.46 6.26 12.44
CA CYS A 6 -2.86 6.91 11.22
C CYS A 6 -1.86 6.73 10.07
N HIS A 7 -0.56 6.77 10.39
CA HIS A 7 0.49 6.41 9.44
C HIS A 7 0.31 5.00 8.89
N HIS A 8 0.02 4.02 9.76
CA HIS A 8 -0.23 2.63 9.35
C HIS A 8 -1.43 2.52 8.41
N HIS A 9 -2.55 3.18 8.74
CA HIS A 9 -3.73 3.17 7.88
C HIS A 9 -3.42 3.74 6.50
N LEU A 10 -2.73 4.88 6.42
CA LEU A 10 -2.37 5.52 5.16
C LEU A 10 -1.43 4.66 4.31
N MET A 11 -0.38 4.08 4.91
CA MET A 11 0.54 3.20 4.21
C MET A 11 -0.15 1.94 3.69
N LEU A 12 -0.97 1.27 4.52
CA LEU A 12 -1.72 0.09 4.10
C LEU A 12 -2.71 0.41 2.97
N GLN A 13 -3.32 1.59 2.98
CA GLN A 13 -4.23 2.03 1.92
C GLN A 13 -3.48 2.22 0.60
N GLN A 14 -2.29 2.82 0.63
CA GLN A 14 -1.49 2.99 -0.58
C GLN A 14 -0.99 1.65 -1.14
N ILE A 15 -0.57 0.71 -0.27
CA ILE A 15 -0.21 -0.66 -0.67
C ILE A 15 -1.40 -1.35 -1.33
N PHE A 16 -2.59 -1.27 -0.71
CA PHE A 16 -3.80 -1.86 -1.29
C PHE A 16 -4.06 -1.32 -2.70
N ASN A 17 -4.01 0.01 -2.87
CA ASN A 17 -4.25 0.65 -4.17
C ASN A 17 -3.22 0.24 -5.23
N LEU A 18 -1.95 0.12 -4.86
CA LEU A 18 -0.87 -0.31 -5.75
C LEU A 18 -1.12 -1.72 -6.31
N PHE A 19 -1.51 -2.66 -5.44
CA PHE A 19 -1.71 -4.06 -5.80
C PHE A 19 -3.09 -4.37 -6.41
N ALA A 20 -4.07 -3.48 -6.22
CA ALA A 20 -5.41 -3.62 -6.79
C ALA A 20 -5.51 -3.21 -8.27
N THR A 21 -4.39 -2.80 -8.90
CA THR A 21 -4.33 -2.42 -10.31
C THR A 21 -4.36 -3.62 -11.25
N GLU A 22 -4.83 -3.42 -12.48
CA GLU A 22 -4.78 -4.46 -13.54
C GLU A 22 -3.34 -4.86 -13.87
N ASP A 23 -2.39 -3.91 -13.84
CA ASP A 23 -0.97 -4.18 -14.07
C ASP A 23 -0.39 -5.14 -13.02
N SER A 24 -0.81 -4.98 -11.76
CA SER A 24 -0.47 -5.90 -10.67
C SER A 24 -1.11 -7.28 -10.87
N ARG A 25 -2.38 -7.34 -11.29
CA ARG A 25 -3.06 -8.62 -11.61
C ARG A 25 -2.38 -9.36 -12.77
N ALA A 26 -1.85 -8.63 -13.75
CA ALA A 26 -1.10 -9.22 -14.85
C ALA A 26 0.28 -9.74 -14.41
N ALA A 27 0.88 -9.12 -13.39
CA ALA A 27 2.21 -9.47 -12.90
C ALA A 27 2.23 -10.65 -11.90
N TRP A 28 1.15 -10.84 -11.12
CA TRP A 28 1.15 -11.76 -9.98
C TRP A 28 0.15 -12.91 -10.11
N ASN A 29 0.35 -13.95 -9.30
CA ASN A 29 -0.64 -15.00 -9.16
C ASN A 29 -1.93 -14.45 -8.52
N ASN A 30 -3.02 -14.45 -9.27
CA ASN A 30 -4.31 -13.89 -8.84
C ASN A 30 -4.82 -14.47 -7.51
N THR A 31 -4.65 -15.77 -7.26
CA THR A 31 -5.09 -16.39 -5.99
C THR A 31 -4.30 -15.87 -4.79
N LEU A 32 -2.99 -15.68 -4.93
CA LEU A 32 -2.16 -15.11 -3.87
C LEU A 32 -2.45 -13.61 -3.69
N LEU A 33 -2.62 -12.90 -4.81
CA LEU A 33 -2.95 -11.48 -4.81
C LEU A 33 -4.31 -11.21 -4.14
N ASP A 34 -5.34 -12.00 -4.44
CA ASP A 34 -6.67 -11.85 -3.84
C ASP A 34 -6.63 -12.13 -2.31
N LYS A 35 -5.82 -13.10 -1.86
CA LYS A 35 -5.57 -13.33 -0.43
C LYS A 35 -4.91 -12.13 0.24
N LEU A 36 -3.89 -11.56 -0.41
CA LEU A 36 -3.22 -10.36 0.08
C LEU A 36 -4.20 -9.19 0.18
N LEU A 37 -4.92 -8.87 -0.90
CA LEU A 37 -5.88 -7.77 -0.95
C LEU A 37 -7.00 -7.94 0.09
N SER A 38 -7.52 -9.15 0.26
CA SER A 38 -8.53 -9.46 1.28
C SER A 38 -8.00 -9.22 2.70
N SER A 39 -6.76 -9.64 2.98
CA SER A 39 -6.12 -9.44 4.28
C SER A 39 -5.87 -7.96 4.58
N LEU A 40 -5.43 -7.19 3.58
CA LEU A 40 -5.22 -5.75 3.68
C LEU A 40 -6.55 -5.02 3.90
N HIS A 41 -7.59 -5.37 3.16
CA HIS A 41 -8.93 -4.79 3.29
C HIS A 41 -9.49 -5.00 4.70
N LEU A 42 -9.38 -6.22 5.25
CA LEU A 42 -9.82 -6.52 6.61
C LEU A 42 -9.02 -5.73 7.67
N ARG A 43 -7.72 -5.52 7.46
CA ARG A 43 -6.88 -4.71 8.37
C ARG A 43 -7.25 -3.23 8.30
N LEU A 44 -7.46 -2.69 7.09
CA LEU A 44 -7.91 -1.31 6.89
C LEU A 44 -9.25 -1.05 7.57
N HIS A 45 -10.25 -1.92 7.34
CA HIS A 45 -11.56 -1.79 7.98
C HIS A 45 -11.46 -1.80 9.52
N ARG A 46 -10.62 -2.66 10.11
CA ARG A 46 -10.39 -2.66 11.57
C ARG A 46 -9.79 -1.35 12.07
N LEU A 47 -8.84 -0.78 11.32
CA LEU A 47 -8.22 0.51 11.67
C LEU A 47 -9.21 1.68 11.53
N GLU A 48 -10.14 1.63 10.57
CA GLU A 48 -11.19 2.64 10.41
C GLU A 48 -12.19 2.62 11.56
N GLN A 49 -12.59 1.44 12.04
CA GLN A 49 -13.48 1.32 13.21
C GLN A 49 -12.86 1.90 14.49
N LEU A 50 -11.53 1.86 14.61
CA LEU A 50 -10.78 2.49 15.71
C LEU A 50 -10.68 4.03 15.56
N LYS A 51 -10.89 4.57 14.35
CA LYS A 51 -10.72 5.98 14.00
C LYS A 51 -12.00 6.82 14.23
N LYS A 52 -13.03 6.26 14.85
CA LYS A 52 -14.32 6.96 15.08
C LYS A 52 -14.19 8.23 15.94
N ASP A 53 -13.03 8.43 16.59
CA ASP A 53 -12.63 9.70 17.18
C ASP A 53 -11.66 10.45 16.23
N ASN A 54 -12.05 11.66 15.82
CA ASN A 54 -11.38 12.55 14.86
C ASN A 54 -9.85 12.60 14.97
N LEU A 55 -9.16 11.85 14.11
CA LEU A 55 -7.70 11.93 13.93
C LEU A 55 -7.38 12.70 12.65
N ASP A 56 -6.84 13.91 12.80
CA ASP A 56 -6.29 14.70 11.70
C ASP A 56 -4.88 14.21 11.37
N CYS A 57 -4.69 13.71 10.14
CA CYS A 57 -3.46 13.06 9.69
C CYS A 57 -2.98 13.60 8.33
N ARG A 58 -3.37 14.83 8.03
CA ARG A 58 -3.23 15.43 6.71
C ARG A 58 -1.78 15.43 6.21
N ASP A 59 -0.83 15.76 7.09
CA ASP A 59 0.59 15.89 6.72
C ASP A 59 1.29 14.55 6.46
N LEU A 60 1.02 13.52 7.29
CA LEU A 60 1.53 12.16 7.06
C LEU A 60 0.92 11.51 5.82
N GLY A 61 -0.30 11.91 5.46
CA GLY A 61 -0.97 11.46 4.24
C GLY A 61 -0.29 11.97 2.96
N LEU A 62 0.33 13.14 3.01
CA LEU A 62 1.04 13.72 1.87
C LEU A 62 2.33 12.96 1.57
N ALA A 63 3.19 12.75 2.59
CA ALA A 63 4.46 12.02 2.40
C ALA A 63 4.25 10.58 1.89
N ALA A 64 3.27 9.86 2.44
CA ALA A 64 2.92 8.53 1.95
C ALA A 64 2.46 8.56 0.48
N ARG A 65 1.62 9.52 0.10
CA ARG A 65 1.17 9.68 -1.29
C ARG A 65 2.32 9.97 -2.24
N GLU A 66 3.24 10.86 -1.87
CA GLU A 66 4.40 11.21 -2.69
C GLU A 66 5.33 10.00 -2.90
N TYR A 67 5.59 9.25 -1.83
CA TYR A 67 6.40 8.03 -1.90
C TYR A 67 5.79 6.99 -2.85
N PHE A 68 4.50 6.69 -2.71
CA PHE A 68 3.83 5.74 -3.60
C PHE A 68 3.65 6.28 -5.02
N HIS A 69 3.49 7.59 -5.19
CA HIS A 69 3.53 8.19 -6.52
C HIS A 69 4.86 7.90 -7.22
N GLY A 70 5.98 8.00 -6.50
CA GLY A 70 7.30 7.60 -7.02
C GLY A 70 7.36 6.14 -7.49
N ILE A 71 6.73 5.21 -6.75
CA ILE A 71 6.62 3.80 -7.15
C ILE A 71 5.84 3.65 -8.47
N HIS A 72 4.71 4.34 -8.61
CA HIS A 72 3.91 4.29 -9.85
C HIS A 72 4.69 4.87 -11.03
N VAL A 73 5.40 5.98 -10.84
CA VAL A 73 6.28 6.57 -11.86
C VAL A 73 7.39 5.60 -12.26
N TYR A 74 8.02 4.94 -11.28
CA TYR A 74 9.05 3.93 -11.52
C TYR A 74 8.52 2.75 -12.34
N LEU A 75 7.39 2.16 -11.94
CA LEU A 75 6.77 1.05 -12.66
C LEU A 75 6.44 1.43 -14.10
N LYS A 76 5.87 2.61 -14.31
CA LYS A 76 5.57 3.13 -15.65
C LYS A 76 6.83 3.31 -16.49
N ALA A 77 7.90 3.87 -15.91
CA ALA A 77 9.18 4.05 -16.60
C ALA A 77 9.88 2.72 -16.94
N LYS A 78 9.55 1.65 -16.22
CA LYS A 78 10.04 0.28 -16.46
C LYS A 78 9.03 -0.59 -17.21
N GLU A 79 8.01 0.02 -17.79
CA GLU A 79 6.97 -0.63 -18.59
C GLU A 79 6.32 -1.82 -17.86
N TYR A 80 6.20 -1.72 -16.53
CA TYR A 80 5.63 -2.76 -15.68
C TYR A 80 6.30 -4.14 -15.86
N SER A 81 7.59 -4.15 -16.23
CA SER A 81 8.34 -5.38 -16.44
C SER A 81 8.36 -6.26 -15.17
N PRO A 82 8.48 -7.60 -15.31
CA PRO A 82 8.55 -8.49 -14.16
C PRO A 82 9.66 -8.14 -13.17
N CYS A 83 10.83 -7.72 -13.67
CA CYS A 83 11.94 -7.26 -12.83
C CYS A 83 11.58 -6.01 -12.01
N ALA A 84 10.81 -5.08 -12.58
CA ALA A 84 10.38 -3.89 -11.86
C ALA A 84 9.39 -4.24 -10.74
N TRP A 85 8.47 -5.18 -11.00
CA TRP A 85 7.54 -5.69 -10.00
C TRP A 85 8.24 -6.42 -8.84
N GLU A 86 9.30 -7.17 -9.10
CA GLU A 86 10.12 -7.78 -8.04
C GLU A 86 10.79 -6.73 -7.13
N VAL A 87 11.31 -5.64 -7.72
CA VAL A 87 11.86 -4.52 -6.93
C VAL A 87 10.78 -3.90 -6.05
N VAL A 88 9.58 -3.66 -6.60
CA VAL A 88 8.45 -3.14 -5.84
C VAL A 88 8.02 -4.10 -4.74
N ARG A 89 7.97 -5.42 -5.01
CA ARG A 89 7.62 -6.43 -4.00
C ARG A 89 8.56 -6.34 -2.79
N VAL A 90 9.87 -6.33 -3.02
CA VAL A 90 10.87 -6.24 -1.95
C VAL A 90 10.74 -4.93 -1.17
N GLU A 91 10.52 -3.81 -1.85
CA GLU A 91 10.34 -2.52 -1.20
C GLU A 91 9.06 -2.48 -0.33
N ILE A 92 7.97 -3.08 -0.78
CA ILE A 92 6.74 -3.18 0.01
C ILE A 92 6.89 -4.15 1.20
N GLU A 93 7.58 -5.28 1.03
CA GLU A 93 7.91 -6.17 2.14
C GLU A 93 8.72 -5.45 3.23
N ARG A 94 9.67 -4.60 2.82
CA ARG A 94 10.42 -3.73 3.74
C ARG A 94 9.49 -2.75 4.46
N CYS A 95 8.59 -2.08 3.74
CA CYS A 95 7.61 -1.17 4.34
C CYS A 95 6.72 -1.89 5.36
N LEU A 96 6.21 -3.08 5.04
CA LEU A 96 5.38 -3.89 5.94
C LEU A 96 6.12 -4.38 7.18
N SER A 97 7.44 -4.59 7.08
CA SER A 97 8.28 -5.02 8.20
C SER A 97 8.65 -3.87 9.15
N LEU A 98 8.64 -2.63 8.66
CA LEU A 98 8.94 -1.42 9.44
C LEU A 98 7.68 -0.76 10.04
N MET A 99 6.50 -1.27 9.72
CA MET A 99 5.20 -0.87 10.29
C MET A 99 4.83 -1.78 11.47
#